data_AF-A0A7M7HP10-F1
#
_entry.id   AF-A0A7M7HP10-F1
#
_cell.length_a   1.000
_cell.length_b   1.000
_cell.length_c   1.000
_cell.angle_alpha   90.00
_cell.angle_beta   90.00
_cell.angle_gamma   90.00
#
_symmetry.space_group_name_H-M   'P 1'
#
loop_
_entity.id
_entity.type
_entity.pdbx_description
1 polymer ?
#
loop_
_entity_poly.entity_id
_entity_poly.type
_entity_poly.pdbx_seq_one_letter_code
_entity_poly.pdbx_strand_id
1 'polypeptide(L)'
;MAQLFLYMALAATFVLVSSQPDCTDDPNGTIYRGELAQTFSGKTCQSWNSQNPQRHSRTPGNYPDAGLGDHNYCRNPDSAFTAWCYTTDPDTRWEYCTIGDFSQECTNPECYQQSPGADYRGKVSTTRNGRECQNWTSQSPHGHSRTPENYPTSGLGDHNLCRNPDGEDFAWCYTTDPSVRWEFCNIGLPEESC
;
A
#
# COMPACT_ATOMS: atom_id res chain seq x y z
N MET A 1 -21.75 61.52 18.23
CA MET A 1 -20.36 61.03 18.33
C MET A 1 -20.40 59.54 18.61
N ALA A 2 -19.74 58.78 17.76
CA ALA A 2 -19.71 57.33 17.71
C ALA A 2 -18.76 56.73 18.75
N GLN A 3 -19.02 55.48 19.15
CA GLN A 3 -18.07 54.39 19.46
C GLN A 3 -18.90 53.23 20.05
N LEU A 4 -19.43 52.29 19.26
CA LEU A 4 -18.77 51.09 18.71
C LEU A 4 -17.90 50.36 19.76
N PHE A 5 -18.49 49.39 20.46
CA PHE A 5 -17.75 48.29 21.08
C PHE A 5 -17.71 47.13 20.08
N LEU A 6 -16.55 46.96 19.47
CA LEU A 6 -16.26 45.93 18.48
C LEU A 6 -15.94 44.61 19.20
N TYR A 7 -16.59 43.54 18.75
CA TYR A 7 -16.31 42.16 19.12
C TYR A 7 -14.86 41.80 18.82
N MET A 8 -14.14 41.23 19.81
CA MET A 8 -12.91 40.47 19.55
C MET A 8 -13.20 39.01 19.88
N ALA A 9 -13.81 38.31 18.91
CA ALA A 9 -13.69 36.86 18.86
C ALA A 9 -12.31 36.54 18.30
N LEU A 10 -11.43 35.97 19.13
CA LEU A 10 -10.22 35.30 18.67
C LEU A 10 -10.65 34.09 17.85
N ALA A 11 -10.79 34.25 16.54
CA ALA A 11 -10.74 33.13 15.63
C ALA A 11 -9.27 32.69 15.57
N ALA A 12 -8.90 31.72 16.42
CA ALA A 12 -7.73 30.92 16.15
C ALA A 12 -8.00 30.21 14.83
N THR A 13 -7.40 30.70 13.75
CA THR A 13 -7.28 29.95 12.51
C THR A 13 -6.41 28.74 12.84
N PHE A 14 -7.08 27.65 13.23
CA PHE A 14 -6.48 26.32 13.28
C PHE A 14 -6.16 25.97 11.83
N VAL A 15 -4.97 26.38 11.38
CA VAL A 15 -4.39 25.79 10.17
C VAL A 15 -4.05 24.38 10.59
N LEU A 16 -4.95 23.44 10.32
CA LEU A 16 -4.62 22.03 10.27
C LEU A 16 -3.65 21.88 9.09
N VAL A 17 -2.37 22.18 9.30
CA VAL A 17 -1.34 21.64 8.44
C VAL A 17 -1.43 20.14 8.67
N SER A 18 -2.09 19.44 7.75
CA SER A 18 -2.06 17.99 7.71
C SER A 18 -0.59 17.61 7.71
N SER A 19 -0.12 17.00 8.81
CA SER A 19 1.26 16.53 8.96
C SER A 19 1.51 15.24 8.17
N GLN A 20 0.51 14.76 7.43
CA GLN A 20 0.64 13.60 6.55
C GLN A 20 1.19 14.08 5.20
N PRO A 21 2.24 13.45 4.65
CA PRO A 21 2.65 13.68 3.28
C PRO A 21 1.47 13.43 2.34
N ASP A 22 1.34 14.24 1.31
CA ASP A 22 0.44 13.94 0.21
C ASP A 22 0.85 12.59 -0.39
N CYS A 23 -0.11 11.69 -0.62
CA CYS A 23 0.15 10.38 -1.19
C CYS A 23 0.80 10.48 -2.58
N THR A 24 0.62 11.59 -3.29
CA THR A 24 1.22 11.82 -4.61
C THR A 24 2.71 12.11 -4.50
N ASP A 25 3.16 12.67 -3.36
CA ASP A 25 4.56 12.92 -3.05
C ASP A 25 5.24 11.71 -2.39
N ASP A 26 4.49 10.88 -1.66
CA ASP A 26 4.99 9.65 -1.02
C ASP A 26 4.06 8.44 -1.21
N PRO A 27 3.91 7.94 -2.46
CA PRO A 27 3.00 6.83 -2.77
C PRO A 27 3.37 5.53 -2.04
N ASN A 28 4.62 5.41 -1.60
CA ASN A 28 5.14 4.26 -0.87
C ASN A 28 5.17 4.46 0.66
N GLY A 29 4.82 5.63 1.20
CA GLY A 29 4.92 5.86 2.65
C GLY A 29 6.36 5.78 3.21
N THR A 30 7.39 6.04 2.39
CA THR A 30 8.81 5.97 2.78
C THR A 30 9.26 7.15 3.64
N ILE A 31 8.72 8.33 3.37
CA ILE A 31 8.97 9.54 4.16
C ILE A 31 7.87 9.79 5.21
N TYR A 32 6.84 8.95 5.24
CA TYR A 32 5.81 8.96 6.26
C TYR A 32 6.37 8.95 7.69
N ARG A 33 6.03 9.98 8.48
CA ARG A 33 6.42 10.10 9.91
C ARG A 33 5.24 10.35 10.84
N GLY A 34 4.01 10.05 10.40
CA GLY A 34 2.83 10.15 11.25
C GLY A 34 2.74 9.05 12.31
N GLU A 35 1.62 9.04 13.03
CA GLU A 35 1.39 8.22 14.22
C GLU A 35 0.39 7.06 14.00
N LEU A 36 0.03 6.75 12.75
CA LEU A 36 -0.82 5.60 12.47
C LEU A 36 -0.15 4.32 13.00
N ALA A 37 -0.84 3.59 13.87
CA ALA A 37 -0.32 2.41 14.57
C ALA A 37 -1.21 1.16 14.37
N GLN A 38 -1.99 1.16 13.29
CA GLN A 38 -2.88 0.07 12.92
C GLN A 38 -2.72 -0.26 11.44
N THR A 39 -2.84 -1.55 11.13
CA THR A 39 -2.79 -2.09 9.77
C THR A 39 -4.13 -1.83 9.05
N PHE A 40 -4.19 -2.09 7.75
CA PHE A 40 -5.44 -1.90 6.98
C PHE A 40 -6.61 -2.75 7.52
N SER A 41 -6.33 -3.92 8.10
CA SER A 41 -7.36 -4.77 8.70
C SER A 41 -7.62 -4.46 10.18
N GLY A 42 -7.04 -3.37 10.71
CA GLY A 42 -7.22 -2.92 12.09
C GLY A 42 -6.35 -3.64 13.13
N LYS A 43 -5.37 -4.45 12.74
CA LYS A 43 -4.45 -5.10 13.70
C LYS A 43 -3.55 -4.06 14.33
N THR A 44 -3.32 -4.20 15.64
CA THR A 44 -2.41 -3.30 16.36
C THR A 44 -0.97 -3.60 15.99
N CYS A 45 -0.21 -2.56 15.67
CA CYS A 45 1.20 -2.69 15.37
C CYS A 45 2.03 -3.03 16.62
N GLN A 46 3.05 -3.87 16.44
CA GLN A 46 4.11 -4.12 17.40
C GLN A 46 5.13 -2.98 17.35
N SER A 47 5.66 -2.57 18.52
CA SER A 47 6.76 -1.58 18.58
C SER A 47 8.01 -2.10 17.86
N TRP A 48 8.68 -1.24 17.10
CA TRP A 48 9.90 -1.59 16.36
C TRP A 48 11.08 -1.96 17.27
N ASN A 49 11.02 -1.58 18.55
CA ASN A 49 11.99 -1.98 19.56
C ASN A 49 11.63 -3.31 20.23
N SER A 50 10.38 -3.78 20.09
CA SER A 50 9.95 -5.08 20.64
C SER A 50 10.43 -6.23 19.76
N GLN A 51 10.70 -7.37 20.38
CA GLN A 51 11.00 -8.64 19.69
C GLN A 51 9.93 -9.71 19.99
N ASN A 52 8.74 -9.27 20.41
CA ASN A 52 7.61 -10.12 20.77
C ASN A 52 6.28 -9.44 20.37
N PRO A 53 5.30 -10.18 19.79
CA PRO A 53 5.37 -11.60 19.42
C PRO A 53 6.27 -11.89 18.20
N GLN A 54 6.49 -10.90 17.34
CA GLN A 54 7.22 -11.07 16.08
C GLN A 54 8.69 -10.71 16.25
N ARG A 55 9.58 -11.70 16.20
CA ARG A 55 11.04 -11.45 16.14
C ARG A 55 11.44 -10.94 14.77
N HIS A 56 12.30 -9.92 14.70
CA HIS A 56 12.69 -9.29 13.43
C HIS A 56 14.02 -8.54 13.47
N SER A 57 14.57 -8.28 12.27
CA SER A 57 15.80 -7.49 12.08
C SER A 57 15.55 -6.03 11.70
N ARG A 58 14.31 -5.60 11.48
CA ARG A 58 13.97 -4.20 11.16
C ARG A 58 13.94 -3.41 12.45
N THR A 59 15.11 -3.00 12.91
CA THR A 59 15.32 -2.25 14.16
C THR A 59 15.85 -0.85 13.83
N PRO A 60 15.71 0.14 14.73
CA PRO A 60 16.28 1.46 14.52
C PRO A 60 17.79 1.44 14.29
N GLY A 61 18.51 0.48 14.87
CA GLY A 61 19.95 0.31 14.64
C GLY A 61 20.30 -0.12 13.21
N ASN A 62 19.47 -0.97 12.61
CA ASN A 62 19.69 -1.46 11.23
C ASN A 62 19.14 -0.50 10.17
N TYR A 63 18.14 0.31 10.52
CA TYR A 63 17.46 1.26 9.62
C TYR A 63 17.31 2.64 10.30
N PRO A 64 18.41 3.37 10.55
CA PRO A 64 18.41 4.59 11.36
C PRO A 64 17.58 5.73 10.75
N ASP A 65 17.50 5.83 9.42
CA ASP A 65 16.80 6.92 8.74
C ASP A 65 15.32 6.60 8.44
N ALA A 66 14.88 5.38 8.71
CA ALA A 66 13.52 4.93 8.41
C ALA A 66 12.47 5.40 9.44
N GLY A 67 12.89 6.14 10.48
CA GLY A 67 11.98 6.61 11.53
C GLY A 67 11.40 5.49 12.40
N LEU A 68 12.15 4.39 12.56
CA LEU A 68 11.83 3.32 13.50
C LEU A 68 12.24 3.77 14.91
N GLY A 69 11.51 3.36 15.95
CA GLY A 69 11.83 3.75 17.32
C GLY A 69 11.03 3.00 18.39
N ASP A 70 11.04 3.55 19.60
CA ASP A 70 10.23 3.04 20.72
C ASP A 70 8.76 3.47 20.60
N HIS A 71 8.16 3.07 19.48
CA HIS A 71 6.77 3.27 19.12
C HIS A 71 6.38 2.20 18.10
N ASN A 72 5.09 2.08 17.81
CA ASN A 72 4.55 1.10 16.87
C ASN A 72 3.96 1.72 15.60
N TYR A 73 4.31 2.97 15.28
CA TYR A 73 3.82 3.63 14.08
C TYR A 73 4.27 2.94 12.79
N CYS A 74 3.39 2.86 11.79
CA CYS A 74 3.67 2.29 10.48
C CYS A 74 4.84 3.01 9.79
N ARG A 75 5.74 2.25 9.17
CA ARG A 75 6.93 2.77 8.46
C ARG A 75 7.23 1.91 7.23
N ASN A 76 8.00 2.44 6.29
CA ASN A 76 8.49 1.68 5.14
C ASN A 76 10.03 1.70 5.09
N PRO A 77 10.72 0.87 5.88
CA PRO A 77 12.18 0.83 5.93
C PRO A 77 12.83 0.14 4.72
N ASP A 78 12.07 -0.60 3.92
CA ASP A 78 12.56 -1.51 2.89
C ASP A 78 11.93 -1.30 1.51
N SER A 79 11.33 -0.12 1.28
CA SER A 79 10.72 0.27 0.01
C SER A 79 9.66 -0.73 -0.48
N ALA A 80 8.91 -1.32 0.45
CA ALA A 80 7.72 -2.12 0.17
C ALA A 80 6.63 -1.28 -0.52
N PHE A 81 5.51 -1.91 -0.90
CA PHE A 81 4.43 -1.22 -1.62
C PHE A 81 3.95 0.05 -0.90
N THR A 82 3.70 -0.06 0.40
CA THR A 82 3.48 1.08 1.29
C THR A 82 4.04 0.83 2.68
N ALA A 83 3.90 1.78 3.60
CA ALA A 83 4.22 1.61 5.01
C ALA A 83 3.47 0.43 5.62
N TRP A 84 4.17 -0.31 6.48
CA TRP A 84 3.70 -1.52 7.12
C TRP A 84 4.18 -1.56 8.57
N CYS A 85 3.73 -2.56 9.32
CA CYS A 85 4.27 -2.85 10.64
C CYS A 85 4.23 -4.34 10.94
N TYR A 86 5.08 -4.80 11.86
CA TYR A 86 4.83 -6.08 12.55
C TYR A 86 3.56 -5.93 13.37
N THR A 87 2.80 -7.00 13.56
CA THR A 87 1.55 -6.93 14.34
C THR A 87 1.73 -7.55 15.73
N THR A 88 0.87 -7.18 16.67
CA THR A 88 0.76 -7.83 17.98
C THR A 88 -0.02 -9.15 17.94
N ASP A 89 -0.60 -9.49 16.79
CA ASP A 89 -1.25 -10.79 16.55
C ASP A 89 -0.16 -11.84 16.23
N PRO A 90 -0.09 -12.96 16.98
CA PRO A 90 0.91 -14.00 16.72
C PRO A 90 0.73 -14.67 15.35
N ASP A 91 -0.48 -14.73 14.81
CA ASP A 91 -0.80 -15.42 13.56
C ASP A 91 -0.53 -14.53 12.33
N THR A 92 -0.45 -13.21 12.53
CA THR A 92 -0.17 -12.24 11.48
C THR A 92 1.18 -11.58 11.70
N ARG A 93 2.22 -12.07 11.02
CA ARG A 93 3.58 -11.57 11.23
C ARG A 93 3.72 -10.06 10.99
N TRP A 94 3.20 -9.58 9.88
CA TRP A 94 3.23 -8.18 9.50
C TRP A 94 2.08 -7.93 8.53
N GLU A 95 1.71 -6.67 8.37
CA GLU A 95 0.66 -6.27 7.42
C GLU A 95 0.86 -4.80 7.02
N TYR A 96 0.36 -4.43 5.84
CA TYR A 96 0.39 -3.05 5.35
C TYR A 96 -0.57 -2.14 6.13
N CYS A 97 -0.28 -0.84 6.10
CA CYS A 97 -1.11 0.21 6.65
C CYS A 97 -1.74 1.08 5.55
N THR A 98 -2.74 1.89 5.89
CA THR A 98 -3.48 2.79 4.99
C THR A 98 -2.73 4.10 4.71
N ILE A 99 -1.50 3.99 4.19
CA ILE A 99 -0.60 5.11 3.87
C ILE A 99 -0.25 5.10 2.37
N GLY A 100 0.18 6.23 1.83
CA GLY A 100 0.61 6.33 0.42
C GLY A 100 -0.55 6.04 -0.52
N ASP A 101 -0.35 5.14 -1.48
CA ASP A 101 -1.37 4.69 -2.43
C ASP A 101 -2.63 4.11 -1.74
N PHE A 102 -2.52 3.65 -0.49
CA PHE A 102 -3.65 3.14 0.31
C PHE A 102 -4.18 4.15 1.34
N SER A 103 -3.78 5.41 1.24
CA SER A 103 -4.44 6.47 2.00
C SER A 103 -5.85 6.71 1.47
N GLN A 104 -6.76 7.19 2.33
CA GLN A 104 -8.16 7.39 2.00
C GLN A 104 -8.38 8.27 0.77
N GLU A 105 -7.51 9.27 0.56
CA GLU A 105 -7.63 10.24 -0.54
C GLU A 105 -7.18 9.68 -1.90
N CYS A 106 -6.42 8.57 -1.90
CA CYS A 106 -5.66 8.11 -3.07
C CYS A 106 -5.87 6.64 -3.39
N THR A 107 -6.52 5.92 -2.48
CA THR A 107 -6.95 4.55 -2.68
C THR A 107 -7.78 4.44 -3.95
N ASN A 108 -7.38 3.49 -4.80
CA ASN A 108 -8.19 3.11 -5.94
C ASN A 108 -9.49 2.45 -5.44
N PRO A 109 -10.68 2.85 -5.93
CA PRO A 109 -11.95 2.24 -5.53
C PRO A 109 -12.12 0.78 -5.97
N GLU A 110 -11.28 0.28 -6.90
CA GLU A 110 -11.23 -1.14 -7.22
C GLU A 110 -10.71 -1.93 -6.02
N CYS A 111 -11.37 -3.03 -5.70
CA CYS A 111 -11.08 -3.82 -4.51
C CYS A 111 -11.22 -5.33 -4.78
N TYR A 112 -10.91 -6.15 -3.78
CA TYR A 112 -11.03 -7.60 -3.80
C TYR A 112 -11.46 -8.11 -2.41
N GLN A 113 -11.97 -9.34 -2.29
CA GLN A 113 -12.53 -9.82 -1.01
C GLN A 113 -11.45 -10.33 -0.07
N GLN A 114 -10.41 -10.98 -0.59
CA GLN A 114 -9.43 -11.69 0.23
C GLN A 114 -8.00 -11.29 -0.11
N SER A 115 -7.23 -10.93 0.92
CA SER A 115 -5.78 -10.75 0.76
C SER A 115 -5.10 -12.07 0.35
N PRO A 116 -4.18 -12.08 -0.65
CA PRO A 116 -3.58 -10.93 -1.33
C PRO A 116 -4.16 -10.59 -2.73
N GLY A 117 -5.46 -10.79 -2.95
CA GLY A 117 -6.15 -10.42 -4.20
C GLY A 117 -6.10 -11.48 -5.29
N ALA A 118 -5.95 -12.76 -4.94
CA ALA A 118 -6.04 -13.88 -5.87
C ALA A 118 -7.43 -13.98 -6.56
N ASP A 119 -8.46 -13.47 -5.89
CA ASP A 119 -9.85 -13.36 -6.32
C ASP A 119 -10.14 -12.08 -7.11
N TYR A 120 -9.20 -11.14 -7.22
CA TYR A 120 -9.41 -9.91 -7.99
C TYR A 120 -9.73 -10.22 -9.45
N ARG A 121 -10.91 -9.78 -9.93
CA ARG A 121 -11.38 -9.95 -11.32
C ARG A 121 -11.80 -8.63 -11.97
N GLY A 122 -11.38 -7.51 -11.39
CA GLY A 122 -11.63 -6.19 -11.94
C GLY A 122 -10.86 -5.90 -13.23
N LYS A 123 -10.96 -4.65 -13.69
CA LYS A 123 -10.55 -4.21 -15.04
C LYS A 123 -9.30 -3.34 -15.09
N VAL A 124 -8.59 -3.18 -13.96
CA VAL A 124 -7.32 -2.44 -13.96
C VAL A 124 -6.32 -3.16 -14.87
N SER A 125 -5.68 -2.40 -15.76
CA SER A 125 -4.68 -2.88 -16.74
C SER A 125 -3.44 -1.97 -16.81
N THR A 126 -3.23 -1.19 -15.76
CA THR A 126 -2.06 -0.33 -15.56
C THR A 126 -1.44 -0.59 -14.20
N THR A 127 -0.12 -0.57 -14.15
CA THR A 127 0.64 -0.71 -12.90
C THR A 127 0.46 0.53 -12.02
N ARG A 128 0.89 0.43 -10.76
CA ARG A 128 0.84 1.57 -9.82
C ARG A 128 1.59 2.81 -10.32
N ASN A 129 2.68 2.64 -11.06
CA ASN A 129 3.42 3.74 -11.68
C ASN A 129 2.93 4.07 -13.11
N GLY A 130 1.73 3.62 -13.49
CA GLY A 130 1.08 3.96 -14.74
C GLY A 130 1.63 3.25 -15.98
N ARG A 131 2.41 2.17 -15.84
CA ARG A 131 2.86 1.38 -16.99
C ARG A 131 1.71 0.53 -17.51
N GLU A 132 1.61 0.39 -18.82
CA GLU A 132 0.63 -0.49 -19.43
C GLU A 132 1.02 -1.96 -19.18
N CYS A 133 0.02 -2.78 -18.84
CA CYS A 133 0.23 -4.21 -18.66
C CYS A 133 0.41 -4.93 -19.99
N GLN A 134 1.31 -5.91 -20.02
CA GLN A 134 1.45 -6.89 -21.08
C GLN A 134 0.30 -7.92 -20.98
N ASN A 135 -0.23 -8.34 -22.13
CA ASN A 135 -1.26 -9.39 -22.21
C ASN A 135 -0.69 -10.73 -21.70
N TRP A 136 -1.44 -11.46 -20.86
CA TRP A 136 -1.00 -12.73 -20.27
C TRP A 136 -0.79 -13.85 -21.30
N THR A 137 -1.36 -13.74 -22.50
CA THR A 137 -1.09 -14.66 -23.61
C THR A 137 0.14 -14.24 -24.45
N SER A 138 0.63 -13.01 -24.28
CA SER A 138 1.82 -12.50 -24.97
C SER A 138 3.10 -12.97 -24.29
N GLN A 139 4.13 -13.27 -25.06
CA GLN A 139 5.48 -13.60 -24.59
C GLN A 139 6.50 -12.48 -24.87
N SER A 140 6.02 -11.28 -25.21
CA SER A 140 6.82 -10.10 -25.51
C SER A 140 6.20 -8.85 -24.89
N PRO A 141 7.01 -7.91 -24.36
CA PRO A 141 8.49 -7.94 -24.27
C PRO A 141 9.04 -8.98 -23.27
N HIS A 142 8.23 -9.45 -22.32
CA HIS A 142 8.68 -10.36 -21.28
C HIS A 142 8.14 -11.77 -21.50
N GLY A 143 9.02 -12.72 -21.82
CA GLY A 143 8.66 -14.14 -21.80
C GLY A 143 8.38 -14.62 -20.37
N HIS A 144 7.36 -15.43 -20.15
CA HIS A 144 6.93 -15.88 -18.84
C HIS A 144 6.10 -17.17 -18.82
N SER A 145 6.04 -17.83 -17.66
CA SER A 145 5.26 -19.04 -17.42
C SER A 145 3.88 -18.81 -16.80
N ARG A 146 3.52 -17.56 -16.45
CA ARG A 146 2.17 -17.23 -15.92
C ARG A 146 1.21 -17.07 -17.08
N THR A 147 0.81 -18.20 -17.65
CA THR A 147 -0.11 -18.27 -18.79
C THR A 147 -1.44 -18.90 -18.35
N PRO A 148 -2.54 -18.68 -19.09
CA PRO A 148 -3.83 -19.31 -18.80
C PRO A 148 -3.75 -20.84 -18.73
N GLU A 149 -2.84 -21.47 -19.46
CA GLU A 149 -2.65 -22.93 -19.45
C GLU A 149 -2.02 -23.41 -18.14
N ASN A 150 -1.05 -22.66 -17.60
CA ASN A 150 -0.37 -23.03 -16.36
C ASN A 150 -1.16 -22.61 -15.11
N TYR A 151 -2.01 -21.58 -15.23
CA TYR A 151 -2.80 -21.00 -14.14
C TYR A 151 -4.28 -20.84 -14.54
N PRO A 152 -5.00 -21.95 -14.80
CA PRO A 152 -6.32 -21.92 -15.44
C PRO A 152 -7.43 -21.30 -14.58
N THR A 153 -7.26 -21.22 -13.27
CA THR A 153 -8.27 -20.65 -12.34
C THR A 153 -7.96 -19.21 -11.91
N SER A 154 -6.80 -18.68 -12.29
CA SER A 154 -6.31 -17.36 -11.84
C SER A 154 -6.88 -16.19 -12.65
N GLY A 155 -7.79 -16.45 -13.60
CA GLY A 155 -8.40 -15.40 -14.43
C GLY A 155 -7.41 -14.74 -15.39
N LEU A 156 -6.35 -15.45 -15.79
CA LEU A 156 -5.46 -15.06 -16.89
C LEU A 156 -6.17 -15.39 -18.22
N GLY A 157 -5.97 -14.57 -19.25
CA GLY A 157 -6.61 -14.76 -20.55
C GLY A 157 -6.04 -13.83 -21.61
N ASP A 158 -6.73 -13.74 -22.76
CA ASP A 158 -6.38 -12.83 -23.85
C ASP A 158 -6.77 -11.37 -23.49
N HIS A 159 -6.11 -10.85 -22.46
CA HIS A 159 -6.24 -9.51 -21.93
C HIS A 159 -5.03 -9.18 -21.05
N ASN A 160 -4.86 -7.92 -20.69
CA ASN A 160 -3.77 -7.44 -19.83
C ASN A 160 -4.23 -6.98 -18.44
N LEU A 161 -5.40 -7.43 -17.98
CA LEU A 161 -5.92 -7.07 -16.66
C LEU A 161 -5.04 -7.61 -15.53
N CYS A 162 -4.82 -6.83 -14.47
CA CYS A 162 -4.02 -7.19 -13.31
C CYS A 162 -4.59 -8.42 -12.58
N ARG A 163 -3.72 -9.34 -12.14
CA ARG A 163 -4.09 -10.58 -11.46
C ARG A 163 -3.02 -10.98 -10.45
N ASN A 164 -3.36 -11.89 -9.54
CA ASN A 164 -2.40 -12.49 -8.61
C ASN A 164 -2.42 -14.02 -8.73
N PRO A 165 -1.78 -14.60 -9.76
CA PRO A 165 -1.83 -16.04 -10.00
C PRO A 165 -0.93 -16.86 -9.06
N ASP A 166 0.08 -16.23 -8.46
CA ASP A 166 1.19 -16.91 -7.77
C ASP A 166 1.40 -16.47 -6.31
N GLY A 167 0.46 -15.70 -5.74
CA GLY A 167 0.43 -15.39 -4.31
C GLY A 167 1.42 -14.30 -3.90
N GLU A 168 1.72 -13.38 -4.81
CA GLU A 168 2.42 -12.13 -4.49
C GLU A 168 1.59 -11.25 -3.53
N ASP A 169 2.14 -10.16 -3.00
CA ASP A 169 1.46 -9.34 -2.00
C ASP A 169 0.21 -8.61 -2.52
N PHE A 170 0.17 -8.31 -3.82
CA PHE A 170 -0.97 -7.69 -4.51
C PHE A 170 -1.09 -8.21 -5.94
N ALA A 171 -2.24 -7.96 -6.57
CA ALA A 171 -2.39 -8.19 -8.00
C ALA A 171 -1.42 -7.31 -8.81
N TRP A 172 -0.84 -7.93 -9.82
CA TRP A 172 0.27 -7.41 -10.60
C TRP A 172 0.09 -7.75 -12.08
N CYS A 173 0.98 -7.24 -12.91
CA CYS A 173 1.08 -7.66 -14.31
C CYS A 173 2.54 -7.55 -14.80
N TYR A 174 2.87 -8.30 -15.85
CA TYR A 174 4.03 -7.96 -16.68
C TYR A 174 3.79 -6.62 -17.34
N THR A 175 4.84 -5.82 -17.58
CA THR A 175 4.66 -4.49 -18.21
C THR A 175 5.02 -4.51 -19.69
N THR A 176 4.53 -3.55 -20.46
CA THR A 176 4.98 -3.36 -21.85
C THR A 176 6.33 -2.63 -21.97
N ASP A 177 6.88 -2.16 -20.84
CA ASP A 177 8.21 -1.54 -20.76
C ASP A 177 9.29 -2.64 -20.70
N PRO A 178 10.21 -2.71 -21.68
CA PRO A 178 11.25 -3.74 -21.72
C PRO A 178 12.25 -3.63 -20.56
N SER A 179 12.32 -2.49 -19.85
CA SER A 179 13.21 -2.29 -18.71
C SER A 179 12.59 -2.72 -17.37
N VAL A 180 11.26 -2.82 -17.30
CA VAL A 180 10.53 -3.19 -16.09
C VAL A 180 9.73 -4.45 -16.35
N ARG A 181 10.25 -5.58 -15.87
CA ARG A 181 9.66 -6.89 -16.16
C ARG A 181 8.19 -6.99 -15.73
N TRP A 182 7.93 -6.64 -14.48
CA TRP A 182 6.59 -6.71 -13.88
C TRP A 182 6.50 -5.69 -12.77
N GLU A 183 5.28 -5.36 -12.39
CA GLU A 183 5.01 -4.41 -11.32
C GLU A 183 3.62 -4.66 -10.73
N PHE A 184 3.45 -4.31 -9.45
CA PHE A 184 2.15 -4.30 -8.81
C PHE A 184 1.21 -3.28 -9.46
N CYS A 185 -0.07 -3.62 -9.48
CA CYS A 185 -1.12 -2.67 -9.82
C CYS A 185 -1.60 -1.96 -8.57
N ASN A 186 -2.00 -0.70 -8.70
CA ASN A 186 -2.69 0.00 -7.62
C ASN A 186 -4.15 -0.42 -7.63
N ILE A 187 -4.44 -1.55 -6.97
CA ILE A 187 -5.77 -1.98 -6.60
C ILE A 187 -5.89 -1.65 -5.12
N GLY A 188 -7.05 -1.14 -4.69
CA GLY A 188 -7.31 -0.83 -3.30
C GLY A 188 -7.18 -2.04 -2.38
N LEU A 189 -7.44 -1.82 -1.10
CA LEU A 189 -7.33 -2.84 -0.07
C LEU A 189 -8.52 -3.83 -0.11
N PRO A 190 -8.42 -4.98 0.58
CA PRO A 190 -9.53 -5.92 0.60
C PRO A 190 -10.74 -5.33 1.34
N GLU A 191 -11.94 -5.51 0.77
CA GLU A 191 -13.21 -5.11 1.39
C GLU A 191 -14.24 -6.23 1.28
N GLU A 192 -15.08 -6.41 2.31
CA GLU A 192 -16.12 -7.45 2.31
C GLU A 192 -17.21 -7.23 1.25
N SER A 193 -17.36 -5.99 0.77
CA SER A 193 -18.37 -5.59 -0.22
C SER A 193 -17.91 -5.67 -1.67
N CYS A 194 -16.66 -6.08 -1.92
CA CYS A 194 -16.25 -6.57 -3.22
C CYS A 194 -16.95 -7.94 -3.48
#